data_AF-A0A970E8J9-F1
#
_entry.id   AF-A0A970E8J9-F1
#
_cell.length_a   1.000
_cell.length_b   1.000
_cell.length_c   1.000
_cell.angle_alpha   90.00
_cell.angle_beta   90.00
_cell.angle_gamma   90.00
#
_symmetry.space_group_name_H-M   'P 1'
#
loop_
_entity.id
_entity.type
_entity.pdbx_description
1 polymer ?
#
loop_
_entity_poly.entity_id
_entity_poly.type
_entity_poly.pdbx_seq_one_letter_code
_entity_poly.pdbx_strand_id
1 'polypeptide(L)'
;TEEIKLDTFIEGRIHNLKFYSQQIKDNPQSSFTVIYIEVEESIDELPDVLRVLLVNNNEDVISINSDYEEILVRDKKGNYLGQFIMDSPITKDGLYLYRKYKKDNIEGIKAFINHSRKNKLVNSHFVSGKVVRVGFDKTE
;
A
#
# COMPACT_ATOMS: atom_id res chain seq x y z
N THR A 1 -24.37 -1.51 27.75
CA THR A 1 -23.78 -2.12 26.54
C THR A 1 -23.32 -0.98 25.68
N GLU A 2 -22.01 -0.82 25.44
CA GLU A 2 -21.53 0.21 24.53
C GLU A 2 -21.94 -0.19 23.11
N GLU A 3 -22.88 0.53 22.54
CA GLU A 3 -23.30 0.37 21.15
C GLU A 3 -22.15 0.82 20.26
N ILE A 4 -21.63 -0.09 19.43
CA ILE A 4 -20.67 0.28 18.38
C ILE A 4 -21.44 1.18 17.40
N LYS A 5 -21.14 2.48 17.42
CA LYS A 5 -21.70 3.43 16.46
C LYS A 5 -21.44 2.93 15.05
N LEU A 6 -22.52 2.73 14.29
CA LEU A 6 -22.47 2.28 12.91
C LEU A 6 -22.06 3.46 12.02
N ASP A 7 -20.77 3.75 12.04
CA ASP A 7 -20.20 4.90 11.35
C ASP A 7 -20.17 4.60 9.84
N THR A 8 -21.17 5.11 9.12
CA THR A 8 -21.41 4.79 7.71
C THR A 8 -20.52 5.65 6.81
N PHE A 9 -19.20 5.48 6.89
CA PHE A 9 -18.26 6.26 6.09
C PHE A 9 -18.11 5.66 4.69
N ILE A 10 -18.71 6.25 3.65
CA ILE A 10 -18.63 5.73 2.26
C ILE A 10 -17.33 6.18 1.56
N GLU A 11 -16.79 7.35 1.93
CA GLU A 11 -15.63 7.95 1.27
C GLU A 11 -14.27 7.39 1.74
N GLY A 12 -13.27 7.42 0.85
CA GLY A 12 -11.89 7.03 1.15
C GLY A 12 -11.67 5.53 1.39
N ARG A 13 -12.62 4.68 0.97
CA ARG A 13 -12.50 3.22 1.06
C ARG A 13 -11.65 2.67 -0.08
N ILE A 14 -10.68 1.83 0.27
CA ILE A 14 -9.83 1.15 -0.69
C ILE A 14 -9.86 -0.35 -0.40
N HIS A 15 -10.09 -1.14 -1.45
CA HIS A 15 -10.21 -2.60 -1.39
C HIS A 15 -9.04 -3.35 -2.02
N ASN A 16 -8.23 -2.68 -2.82
CA ASN A 16 -7.07 -3.23 -3.49
C ASN A 16 -5.97 -2.17 -3.56
N LEU A 17 -4.72 -2.58 -3.44
CA LEU A 17 -3.56 -1.70 -3.54
C LEU A 17 -2.73 -2.07 -4.77
N LYS A 18 -1.93 -1.13 -5.27
CA LYS A 18 -0.94 -1.45 -6.30
C LYS A 18 0.40 -1.77 -5.66
N PHE A 19 1.19 -2.60 -6.33
CA PHE A 19 2.59 -2.79 -5.98
C PHE A 19 3.52 -2.77 -7.18
N TYR A 20 4.78 -2.52 -6.86
CA TYR A 20 5.91 -2.71 -7.74
C TYR A 20 7.06 -3.28 -6.94
N SER A 21 7.71 -4.32 -7.44
CA SER A 21 8.88 -4.89 -6.79
C SER A 21 10.05 -4.95 -7.76
N GLN A 22 11.24 -4.59 -7.28
CA GLN A 22 12.50 -4.82 -7.97
C GLN A 22 13.29 -5.88 -7.25
N GLN A 23 13.83 -6.83 -8.00
CA GLN A 23 14.71 -7.88 -7.50
C GLN A 23 15.98 -7.91 -8.34
N ILE A 24 17.15 -7.87 -7.69
CA ILE A 24 18.43 -8.04 -8.38
C ILE A 24 18.56 -9.51 -8.80
N LYS A 25 18.93 -9.73 -10.05
CA LYS A 25 19.22 -11.05 -10.59
C LYS A 25 20.32 -11.71 -9.75
N ASP A 26 20.09 -12.95 -9.33
CA ASP A 26 21.01 -13.75 -8.52
C ASP A 26 21.22 -13.28 -7.06
N ASN A 27 20.50 -12.26 -6.59
CA ASN A 27 20.46 -11.88 -5.18
C ASN A 27 19.01 -11.75 -4.66
N PRO A 28 18.42 -12.85 -4.13
CA PRO A 28 17.05 -12.83 -3.63
C PRO A 28 16.86 -11.95 -2.38
N GLN A 29 17.93 -11.60 -1.68
CA GLN A 29 17.90 -10.68 -0.52
C GLN A 29 17.94 -9.21 -0.94
N SER A 30 18.36 -8.92 -2.17
CA SER A 30 18.32 -7.56 -2.72
C SER A 30 17.04 -7.39 -3.54
N SER A 31 15.97 -7.17 -2.80
CA SER A 31 14.70 -6.73 -3.37
C SER A 31 14.10 -5.62 -2.53
N PHE A 32 13.36 -4.72 -3.18
CA PHE A 32 12.47 -3.82 -2.48
C PHE A 32 11.10 -3.87 -3.14
N THR A 33 10.09 -3.70 -2.31
CA THR A 33 8.69 -3.70 -2.70
C THR A 33 8.11 -2.36 -2.32
N VAL A 34 7.41 -1.75 -3.27
CA VAL A 34 6.64 -0.54 -3.08
C VAL A 34 5.17 -0.88 -3.12
N ILE A 35 4.44 -0.49 -2.08
CA ILE A 35 2.98 -0.51 -2.04
C ILE A 35 2.49 0.92 -2.25
N TYR A 36 1.59 1.11 -3.22
CA TYR A 36 1.14 2.45 -3.60
C TYR A 36 -0.32 2.51 -4.07
N ILE A 37 -0.84 3.74 -4.06
CA ILE A 37 -2.04 4.17 -4.76
C ILE A 37 -1.60 5.05 -5.93
N GLU A 38 -2.21 4.86 -7.08
CA GLU A 38 -1.97 5.67 -8.27
C GLU A 38 -3.07 6.72 -8.39
N VAL A 39 -2.66 7.97 -8.60
CA VAL A 39 -3.54 9.13 -8.85
C VAL A 39 -3.18 9.77 -10.20
N GLU A 40 -3.97 10.73 -10.68
CA GLU A 40 -3.71 11.36 -11.97
C GLU A 40 -2.49 12.31 -11.89
N GLU A 41 -2.53 13.27 -10.96
CA GLU A 41 -1.57 14.38 -10.89
C GLU A 41 -1.18 14.78 -9.47
N SER A 42 -2.12 14.75 -8.51
CA SER A 42 -1.89 15.25 -7.14
C SER A 42 -2.36 14.29 -6.06
N ILE A 43 -1.63 14.28 -4.93
CA ILE A 43 -2.06 13.59 -3.71
C ILE A 43 -3.37 14.16 -3.12
N ASP A 44 -3.73 15.39 -3.49
CA ASP A 44 -4.95 16.06 -3.04
C ASP A 44 -6.23 15.50 -3.69
N GLU A 45 -6.08 14.64 -4.71
CA GLU A 45 -7.18 13.83 -5.24
C GLU A 45 -7.68 12.81 -4.22
N LEU A 46 -6.85 12.48 -3.22
CA LEU A 46 -7.19 11.58 -2.13
C LEU A 46 -7.59 12.39 -0.88
N PRO A 47 -8.61 11.92 -0.13
CA PRO A 47 -8.97 12.53 1.14
C PRO A 47 -7.83 12.42 2.14
N ASP A 48 -7.84 13.26 3.18
CA ASP A 48 -6.80 13.25 4.22
C ASP A 48 -6.79 11.95 5.05
N VAL A 49 -7.87 11.18 4.98
CA VAL A 49 -8.03 9.90 5.66
C VAL A 49 -8.46 8.82 4.68
N LEU A 50 -7.67 7.75 4.63
CA LEU A 50 -8.03 6.53 3.91
C LEU A 50 -8.43 5.43 4.88
N ARG A 51 -9.28 4.54 4.39
CA ARG A 51 -9.77 3.35 5.10
C ARG A 51 -9.55 2.15 4.20
N VAL A 52 -8.63 1.27 4.57
CA VAL A 52 -8.23 0.13 3.74
C VAL A 52 -8.67 -1.16 4.41
N LEU A 53 -9.54 -1.90 3.73
CA LEU A 53 -9.83 -3.30 4.01
C LEU A 53 -9.63 -4.04 2.71
N LEU A 54 -8.64 -4.94 2.68
CA LEU A 54 -8.28 -5.64 1.46
C LEU A 54 -9.33 -6.72 1.17
N VAL A 55 -9.94 -6.66 -0.01
CA VAL A 55 -11.01 -7.58 -0.42
C VAL A 55 -10.68 -8.10 -1.82
N ASN A 56 -10.81 -9.41 -1.99
CA ASN A 56 -10.74 -10.09 -3.26
C ASN A 56 -12.07 -10.81 -3.51
N ASN A 57 -12.61 -10.67 -4.71
CA ASN A 57 -13.85 -11.27 -5.18
C ASN A 57 -13.60 -12.34 -6.27
N ASN A 58 -12.48 -13.05 -6.19
CA ASN A 58 -12.31 -14.34 -6.85
C ASN A 58 -13.41 -15.31 -6.38
N GLU A 59 -13.42 -16.56 -6.86
CA GLU A 59 -14.50 -17.57 -6.68
C GLU A 59 -15.27 -17.52 -5.34
N ASP A 60 -14.59 -17.21 -4.22
CA ASP A 60 -15.18 -16.74 -2.96
C ASP A 60 -14.70 -15.32 -2.55
N VAL A 61 -15.55 -14.58 -1.82
CA VAL A 61 -15.14 -13.29 -1.23
C VAL A 61 -14.19 -13.51 -0.06
N ILE A 62 -12.93 -13.12 -0.23
CA ILE A 62 -11.89 -13.18 0.81
C ILE A 62 -11.56 -11.76 1.24
N SER A 63 -11.37 -11.54 2.55
CA SER A 63 -10.90 -10.25 3.06
C SER A 63 -9.80 -10.41 4.11
N ILE A 64 -8.89 -9.44 4.17
CA ILE A 64 -7.86 -9.33 5.21
C ILE A 64 -7.66 -7.89 5.67
N ASN A 65 -7.26 -7.72 6.94
CA ASN A 65 -6.78 -6.45 7.45
C ASN A 65 -5.50 -6.06 6.70
N SER A 66 -5.43 -4.81 6.22
CA SER A 66 -4.20 -4.31 5.58
C SER A 66 -3.09 -4.20 6.62
N ASP A 67 -1.99 -4.93 6.45
CA ASP A 67 -0.85 -4.98 7.37
C ASP A 67 0.21 -3.91 7.10
N TYR A 68 0.12 -3.23 5.96
CA TYR A 68 1.05 -2.17 5.58
C TYR A 68 1.01 -0.98 6.55
N GLU A 69 2.17 -0.56 7.03
CA GLU A 69 2.30 0.64 7.88
C GLU A 69 2.16 1.94 7.10
N GLU A 70 2.52 1.91 5.83
CA GLU A 70 2.55 3.09 4.97
C GLU A 70 2.28 2.68 3.51
N ILE A 71 1.57 3.55 2.80
CA ILE A 71 1.16 3.38 1.41
C ILE A 71 1.61 4.63 0.65
N LEU A 72 2.45 4.46 -0.38
CA LEU A 72 2.90 5.60 -1.18
C LEU A 72 1.78 6.09 -2.11
N VAL A 73 1.89 7.34 -2.54
CA VAL A 73 1.06 7.90 -3.60
C VAL A 73 1.95 8.24 -4.78
N ARG A 74 1.55 7.82 -5.97
CA ARG A 74 2.32 7.98 -7.20
C ARG A 74 1.43 8.50 -8.33
N ASP A 75 1.93 9.36 -9.19
CA ASP A 75 1.24 9.72 -10.43
C ASP A 75 1.43 8.63 -11.52
N LYS A 76 0.72 8.76 -12.64
CA LYS A 76 0.87 7.86 -13.80
C LYS A 76 2.25 7.92 -14.47
N LYS A 77 2.96 9.05 -14.35
CA LYS A 77 4.33 9.23 -14.90
C LYS A 77 5.37 8.51 -14.06
N GLY A 78 5.00 8.21 -12.83
CA GLY A 78 5.76 7.43 -11.90
C GLY A 78 6.44 8.20 -10.78
N ASN A 79 6.12 9.48 -10.62
CA ASN A 79 6.64 10.33 -9.58
C ASN A 79 5.93 10.05 -8.26
N TYR A 80 6.69 9.96 -7.18
CA TYR A 80 6.12 9.84 -5.84
C TYR A 80 5.68 11.21 -5.35
N LEU A 81 4.41 11.31 -4.95
CA LEU A 81 3.78 12.56 -4.53
C LEU A 81 3.74 12.70 -3.00
N GLY A 82 3.68 11.58 -2.28
CA GLY A 82 3.63 11.54 -0.83
C GLY A 82 3.31 10.15 -0.31
N GLN A 83 2.75 10.07 0.90
CA GLN A 83 2.34 8.80 1.50
C GLN A 83 1.16 8.97 2.47
N PHE A 84 0.56 7.84 2.78
CA PHE A 84 -0.36 7.66 3.88
C PHE A 84 0.29 6.76 4.94
N ILE A 85 0.23 7.18 6.20
CA ILE A 85 0.72 6.40 7.35
C ILE A 85 -0.44 5.83 8.15
N MET A 86 -0.23 4.66 8.71
CA MET A 86 -1.15 4.02 9.63
C MET A 86 -1.52 4.96 10.78
N ASP A 87 -2.82 5.16 11.03
CA ASP A 87 -3.34 5.94 12.16
C ASP A 87 -3.53 5.09 13.43
N SER A 88 -3.68 3.78 13.29
CA SER A 88 -3.88 2.87 14.42
C SER A 88 -3.35 1.45 14.16
N PRO A 89 -2.72 0.81 15.16
CA PRO A 89 -2.18 -0.55 15.04
C PRO A 89 -3.28 -1.58 14.81
N ILE A 90 -2.90 -2.72 14.21
CA ILE A 90 -3.81 -3.86 14.09
C ILE A 90 -3.90 -4.55 15.45
N THR A 91 -5.12 -4.73 15.93
CA THR A 91 -5.44 -5.64 17.03
C THR A 91 -5.58 -7.06 16.48
N LYS A 92 -4.99 -8.06 17.15
CA LYS A 92 -5.18 -9.48 16.80
C LYS A 92 -6.40 -10.05 17.52
N ASP A 93 -7.57 -9.48 17.25
CA ASP A 93 -8.87 -9.87 17.83
C ASP A 93 -9.72 -10.75 16.89
N GLY A 94 -9.21 -11.02 15.68
CA GLY A 94 -9.91 -11.80 14.66
C GLY A 94 -11.00 -11.02 13.92
N LEU A 95 -11.16 -9.72 14.19
CA LEU A 95 -12.12 -8.87 13.51
C LEU A 95 -11.50 -8.25 12.25
N TYR A 96 -12.30 -8.18 11.19
CA TYR A 96 -11.95 -7.44 9.98
C TYR A 96 -12.38 -5.99 10.11
N LEU A 97 -11.40 -5.09 9.97
CA LEU A 97 -11.57 -3.66 10.17
C LEU A 97 -11.04 -2.94 8.94
N TYR A 98 -11.69 -1.85 8.55
CA TYR A 98 -11.03 -0.87 7.71
C TYR A 98 -9.93 -0.20 8.52
N ARG A 99 -8.68 -0.51 8.17
CA ARG A 99 -7.54 0.14 8.80
C ARG A 99 -7.47 1.58 8.33
N LYS A 100 -7.38 2.49 9.29
CA LYS A 100 -7.34 3.93 9.03
C LYS A 100 -5.91 4.37 8.77
N TYR A 101 -5.75 5.18 7.73
CA TYR A 101 -4.50 5.84 7.39
C TYR A 101 -4.72 7.34 7.30
N LYS A 102 -3.70 8.12 7.66
CA LYS A 102 -3.68 9.58 7.53
C LYS A 102 -2.67 9.99 6.46
N LYS A 103 -3.04 10.99 5.67
CA LYS A 103 -2.14 11.66 4.73
C LYS A 103 -0.99 12.24 5.56
N ASP A 104 0.23 11.92 5.17
CA ASP A 104 1.44 12.38 5.83
C ASP A 104 1.96 13.64 5.14
N ASN A 105 2.60 14.53 5.91
CA ASN A 105 3.17 15.77 5.41
C ASN A 105 4.67 15.61 5.07
N ILE A 106 4.97 14.62 4.23
CA ILE A 106 6.32 14.33 3.77
C ILE A 106 6.36 14.35 2.24
N GLU A 107 7.42 14.94 1.69
CA GLU A 107 7.66 14.95 0.24
C GLU A 107 7.78 13.51 -0.31
N GLY A 108 7.21 13.27 -1.48
CA GLY A 108 7.11 11.91 -2.04
C GLY A 108 8.45 11.20 -2.27
N ILE A 109 9.54 11.89 -2.62
CA ILE A 109 10.86 11.24 -2.73
C ILE A 109 11.37 10.78 -1.37
N LYS A 110 11.21 11.59 -0.32
CA LYS A 110 11.60 11.22 1.05
C LYS A 110 10.75 10.05 1.55
N ALA A 111 9.44 10.07 1.27
CA ALA A 111 8.53 8.96 1.52
C ALA A 111 9.02 7.66 0.86
N PHE A 112 9.37 7.72 -0.43
CA PHE A 112 9.89 6.57 -1.17
C PHE A 112 11.21 6.02 -0.61
N ILE A 113 12.15 6.89 -0.25
CA ILE A 113 13.44 6.46 0.33
C ILE A 113 13.21 5.74 1.67
N ASN A 114 12.31 6.26 2.51
CA ASN A 114 11.97 5.61 3.78
C ASN A 114 11.28 4.28 3.55
N HIS A 115 10.36 4.22 2.59
CA HIS A 115 9.61 3.01 2.25
C HIS A 115 10.51 1.91 1.69
N SER A 116 11.43 2.24 0.78
CA SER A 116 12.29 1.26 0.10
C SER A 116 13.32 0.59 1.03
N ARG A 117 13.60 1.19 2.19
CA ARG A 117 14.45 0.59 3.24
C ARG A 117 13.72 -0.50 4.04
N LYS A 118 12.39 -0.56 3.97
CA LYS A 118 11.59 -1.57 4.67
C LYS A 118 11.34 -2.77 3.76
N ASN A 119 11.54 -3.97 4.29
CA ASN A 119 11.15 -5.18 3.58
C ASN A 119 9.63 -5.38 3.73
N LYS A 120 8.90 -5.50 2.62
CA LYS A 120 7.45 -5.65 2.60
C LYS A 120 7.05 -6.85 1.76
N LEU A 121 6.22 -7.69 2.36
CA LEU A 121 5.63 -8.84 1.69
C LEU A 121 4.42 -8.40 0.88
N VAL A 122 4.28 -8.95 -0.32
CA VAL A 122 3.11 -8.73 -1.17
C VAL A 122 2.22 -9.95 -1.05
N ASN A 123 0.95 -9.74 -0.73
CA ASN A 123 -0.06 -10.76 -0.90
C ASN A 123 -0.75 -10.56 -2.26
N SER A 124 -0.44 -11.41 -3.23
CA SER A 124 -0.94 -11.32 -4.61
C SER A 124 -2.46 -11.41 -4.72
N HIS A 125 -3.16 -11.89 -3.68
CA HIS A 125 -4.62 -11.89 -3.66
C HIS A 125 -5.20 -10.48 -3.49
N PHE A 126 -4.47 -9.55 -2.89
CA PHE A 126 -5.02 -8.27 -2.45
C PHE A 126 -4.32 -7.05 -3.05
N VAL A 127 -3.23 -7.30 -3.78
CA VAL A 127 -2.38 -6.27 -4.34
C VAL A 127 -2.06 -6.64 -5.78
N SER A 128 -2.18 -5.68 -6.69
CA SER A 128 -1.97 -5.86 -8.13
C SER A 128 -0.71 -5.12 -8.61
N GLY A 129 0.06 -5.71 -9.52
CA GLY A 129 1.34 -5.12 -9.88
C GLY A 129 2.27 -6.03 -10.67
N LYS A 130 3.52 -5.62 -10.77
CA LYS A 130 4.58 -6.36 -11.47
C LYS A 130 5.85 -6.46 -10.64
N VAL A 131 6.54 -7.58 -10.82
CA VAL A 131 7.91 -7.79 -10.33
C VAL A 131 8.86 -7.59 -11.52
N VAL A 132 9.82 -6.69 -11.38
CA VAL A 132 10.87 -6.45 -12.37
C VAL A 132 12.17 -7.03 -11.86
N ARG A 133 12.75 -7.94 -12.63
CA ARG A 133 14.09 -8.48 -12.36
C ARG A 133 15.12 -7.63 -13.09
N VAL A 134 16.06 -7.08 -12.34
CA VAL A 134 17.15 -6.26 -12.89
C VAL A 134 18.41 -7.13 -12.91
N GLY A 135 18.90 -7.45 -14.11
CA GLY A 135 20.21 -8.07 -14.29
C GLY A 135 21.27 -6.99 -14.51
N PHE A 136 22.49 -7.26 -14.07
CA PHE A 136 23.65 -6.59 -14.66
C PHE A 136 23.90 -7.29 -16.00
N ASP A 137 23.99 -6.52 -17.08
CA ASP A 137 24.55 -7.05 -18.32
C ASP A 137 25.96 -7.57 -18.01
N LYS A 138 26.29 -8.76 -18.51
CA LYS A 138 27.68 -9.19 -18.50
C LYS A 138 28.41 -8.16 -19.36
N THR A 139 29.26 -7.35 -18.75
CA THR A 139 30.33 -6.68 -19.49
C THR A 139 31.14 -7.79 -20.14
N GLU A 140 30.99 -7.94 -21.46
CA GLU A 140 31.81 -8.80 -22.31
C GLU A 140 33.29 -8.41 -22.24
#